data_AF-N6Y7F6-F1
#
_entry.id   AF-N6Y7F6-F1
#
_cell.length_a   1.000
_cell.length_b   1.000
_cell.length_c   1.000
_cell.angle_alpha   90.00
_cell.angle_beta   90.00
_cell.angle_gamma   90.00
#
_symmetry.space_group_name_H-M   'P 1'
#
loop_
_entity.id
_entity.type
_entity.pdbx_description
1 polymer ?
#
loop_
_entity_poly.entity_id
_entity_poly.type
_entity_poly.pdbx_seq_one_letter_code
_entity_poly.pdbx_strand_id
1 'polypeptide(L)'
;MLAQQMLRSDRATAMFRLGIGEELASLIETMSAAKLVRMAGSQMLMPCFRFDDARLARLMAGEGRDSVSAGLHAAIIAAGKAAEGTA
;
A
#
# COMPACT_ATOMS: atom_id res chain seq x y z
N MET A 1 0.84 -4.46 -14.60
CA MET A 1 -0.13 -4.09 -13.54
C MET A 1 0.31 -4.74 -12.23
N LEU A 2 0.96 -4.00 -11.34
CA LEU A 2 1.64 -4.56 -10.15
C LEU A 2 0.67 -5.21 -9.15
N ALA A 3 -0.40 -4.50 -8.76
CA ALA A 3 -1.35 -5.01 -7.76
C ALA A 3 -1.99 -6.35 -8.16
N GLN A 4 -2.40 -6.48 -9.44
CA GLN A 4 -2.93 -7.74 -9.98
C GLN A 4 -1.90 -8.86 -9.96
N GLN A 5 -0.62 -8.56 -10.26
CA GLN A 5 0.44 -9.55 -10.21
C GLN A 5 0.70 -10.01 -8.76
N MET A 6 0.73 -9.09 -7.80
CA MET A 6 0.90 -9.42 -6.39
C MET A 6 -0.23 -10.32 -5.89
N LEU A 7 -1.49 -9.98 -6.16
CA LEU A 7 -2.67 -10.76 -5.74
C LEU A 7 -2.65 -12.19 -6.28
N ARG A 8 -2.22 -12.39 -7.54
CA ARG A 8 -2.10 -13.71 -8.16
C ARG A 8 -0.95 -14.55 -7.61
N SER A 9 0.12 -13.92 -7.14
CA SER A 9 1.29 -14.62 -6.59
C SER A 9 1.08 -15.03 -5.14
N ASP A 10 0.63 -14.10 -4.29
CA ASP A 10 0.29 -14.37 -2.90
C ASP A 10 -0.73 -13.32 -2.44
N ARG A 11 -1.99 -13.74 -2.36
CA ARG A 11 -3.11 -12.86 -2.10
C ARG A 11 -3.07 -12.25 -0.70
N ALA A 12 -2.77 -13.05 0.31
CA ALA A 12 -2.73 -12.58 1.71
C ALA A 12 -1.60 -11.56 1.90
N THR A 13 -0.40 -11.86 1.40
CA THR A 13 0.72 -10.93 1.44
C THR A 13 0.45 -9.68 0.61
N ALA A 14 -0.19 -9.81 -0.55
CA ALA A 14 -0.55 -8.68 -1.39
C ALA A 14 -1.53 -7.73 -0.71
N MET A 15 -2.59 -8.25 -0.09
CA MET A 15 -3.57 -7.45 0.66
C MET A 15 -2.89 -6.65 1.78
N PHE A 16 -2.00 -7.29 2.53
CA PHE A 16 -1.23 -6.61 3.59
C PHE A 16 -0.30 -5.51 3.03
N ARG A 17 0.46 -5.82 1.97
CA ARG A 17 1.41 -4.88 1.35
C ARG A 17 0.71 -3.69 0.70
N LEU A 18 -0.42 -3.94 0.04
CA LEU A 18 -1.24 -2.91 -0.59
C LEU A 18 -2.08 -2.14 0.44
N GLY A 19 -2.36 -2.72 1.61
CA GLY A 19 -3.19 -2.12 2.65
C GLY A 19 -4.66 -2.05 2.23
N ILE A 20 -5.18 -3.15 1.66
CA ILE A 20 -6.53 -3.23 1.12
C ILE A 20 -7.30 -4.42 1.70
N GLY A 21 -8.62 -4.28 1.82
CA GLY A 21 -9.52 -5.35 2.23
C GLY A 21 -9.88 -6.34 1.10
N GLU A 22 -10.61 -7.38 1.47
CA GLU A 22 -11.00 -8.51 0.62
C GLU A 22 -11.83 -8.10 -0.61
N GLU A 23 -12.78 -7.19 -0.41
CA GLU A 23 -13.66 -6.69 -1.46
C GLU A 23 -12.87 -5.93 -2.54
N LEU A 24 -12.00 -5.01 -2.11
CA LEU A 24 -11.16 -4.24 -3.02
C LEU A 24 -10.13 -5.12 -3.73
N ALA A 25 -9.57 -6.11 -3.05
CA ALA A 25 -8.68 -7.10 -3.67
C ALA A 25 -9.39 -7.87 -4.79
N SER A 26 -10.61 -8.34 -4.55
CA SER A 26 -11.43 -9.06 -5.53
C SER A 26 -11.80 -8.16 -6.72
N LEU A 27 -12.12 -6.88 -6.46
CA LEU A 27 -12.37 -5.91 -7.51
C LEU A 27 -11.14 -5.71 -8.40
N ILE A 28 -9.96 -5.46 -7.81
CA ILE A 28 -8.70 -5.25 -8.55
C ILE A 28 -8.35 -6.47 -9.40
N GLU A 29 -8.53 -7.68 -8.88
CA GLU A 29 -8.22 -8.92 -9.58
C GLU A 29 -9.09 -9.14 -10.82
N THR A 30 -10.37 -8.73 -10.76
CA THR A 30 -11.34 -8.86 -11.86
C THR A 30 -11.31 -7.70 -12.86
N MET A 31 -10.52 -6.65 -12.62
CA MET A 31 -10.43 -5.52 -13.55
C MET A 31 -9.77 -5.91 -14.88
N SER A 32 -10.43 -5.57 -15.98
CA SER A 32 -9.83 -5.68 -17.31
C SER A 32 -8.82 -4.54 -17.57
N ALA A 33 -7.89 -4.78 -18.49
CA ALA A 33 -6.91 -3.77 -18.91
C ALA A 33 -7.57 -2.47 -19.38
N ALA A 34 -8.69 -2.55 -20.12
CA ALA A 34 -9.44 -1.37 -20.57
C ALA A 34 -9.98 -0.52 -19.40
N LYS A 35 -10.52 -1.17 -18.35
CA LYS A 35 -11.00 -0.45 -17.15
C LYS A 35 -9.83 0.20 -16.42
N LEU A 36 -8.69 -0.49 -16.30
CA LEU A 36 -7.49 0.06 -15.65
C LEU A 36 -6.94 1.29 -16.39
N VAL A 37 -6.88 1.26 -17.72
CA VAL A 37 -6.44 2.42 -18.53
C VAL A 37 -7.42 3.58 -18.38
N ARG A 38 -8.73 3.33 -18.46
CA ARG A 38 -9.75 4.37 -18.25
C ARG A 38 -9.64 5.01 -16.86
N MET A 39 -9.34 4.20 -15.85
CA MET A 39 -9.17 4.64 -14.48
C MET A 39 -7.87 5.44 -14.29
N ALA A 40 -6.77 5.03 -14.93
CA ALA A 40 -5.51 5.77 -14.93
C ALA A 40 -5.60 7.15 -15.63
N GLY A 41 -6.54 7.31 -16.57
CA GLY A 41 -6.85 8.59 -17.20
C GLY A 41 -7.76 9.52 -16.38
N SER A 42 -8.23 9.09 -15.21
CA SER A 42 -8.99 9.95 -14.29
C SER A 42 -8.08 11.00 -13.65
N GLN A 43 -8.58 12.23 -13.48
CA GLN A 43 -7.84 13.31 -12.81
C GLN A 43 -7.77 13.15 -11.28
N MET A 44 -8.40 12.11 -10.74
CA MET A 44 -8.36 11.79 -9.32
C MET A 44 -7.22 10.81 -9.03
N LEU A 45 -6.30 11.19 -8.15
CA LEU A 45 -5.25 10.30 -7.68
C LEU A 45 -5.89 9.12 -6.95
N MET A 46 -5.69 7.90 -7.46
CA MET A 46 -6.09 6.67 -6.78
C MET A 46 -5.07 6.17 -5.76
N PRO A 47 -3.73 6.25 -5.99
CA PRO A 47 -2.76 5.95 -4.96
C PRO A 47 -2.69 7.11 -3.97
N CYS A 48 -3.31 6.94 -2.81
CA CYS A 48 -3.15 7.86 -1.69
C CYS A 48 -1.90 7.48 -0.89
N PHE A 49 -1.27 8.48 -0.28
CA PHE A 49 -0.23 8.20 0.70
C PHE A 49 -0.87 7.51 1.90
N ARG A 50 -0.49 6.25 2.14
CA ARG A 50 -1.13 5.39 3.14
C ARG A 50 -0.92 5.86 4.58
N PHE A 51 -0.03 6.83 4.81
CA PHE A 51 0.41 7.20 6.15
C PHE A 51 0.26 8.70 6.39
N ASP A 52 -0.70 9.13 7.19
CA ASP A 52 -0.87 10.56 7.54
C ASP A 52 0.01 11.00 8.72
N ASP A 53 1.19 10.39 8.86
CA ASP A 53 2.04 10.55 10.04
C ASP A 53 3.38 11.15 9.66
N ALA A 54 3.55 12.43 10.01
CA ALA A 54 4.78 13.19 9.79
C ALA A 54 6.00 12.54 10.46
N ARG A 55 5.83 11.73 11.52
CA ARG A 55 6.93 10.98 12.12
C ARG A 55 7.33 9.78 11.27
N LEU A 56 6.34 9.06 10.72
CA LEU A 56 6.61 7.94 9.82
C LEU A 56 7.28 8.41 8.53
N ALA A 57 6.85 9.55 7.97
CA ALA A 57 7.48 10.16 6.81
C ALA A 57 8.97 10.49 7.06
N ARG A 58 9.29 11.05 8.24
CA ARG A 58 10.68 11.35 8.64
C ARG A 58 11.53 10.08 8.81
N LEU A 59 10.99 9.05 9.46
CA LEU A 59 11.70 7.77 9.60
C LEU A 59 11.97 7.12 8.22
N MET A 60 11.00 7.17 7.29
CA MET A 60 11.19 6.71 5.91
C MET A 60 12.24 7.53 5.15
N ALA A 61 12.41 8.81 5.49
CA ALA A 61 13.47 9.67 4.95
C ALA A 61 14.85 9.41 5.59
N GLY A 62 14.95 8.45 6.53
CA GLY A 62 16.19 8.11 7.22
C GLY A 62 16.50 9.00 8.42
N GLU A 63 15.56 9.84 8.85
CA GLU A 63 15.72 10.69 10.04
C GLU A 63 15.50 9.87 11.31
N GLY A 64 16.59 9.28 11.80
CA GLY A 64 16.65 8.55 13.06
C GLY A 64 18.07 8.46 13.57
N ARG A 65 18.34 7.49 14.45
CA ARG A 65 19.70 7.25 14.98
C ARG A 65 20.67 6.86 13.87
N ASP A 66 20.22 6.03 12.94
CA ASP A 66 20.89 5.62 11.71
C ASP A 66 19.83 5.22 10.68
N SER A 67 20.20 5.23 9.39
CA SER A 67 19.26 5.03 8.29
C SER A 67 18.64 3.62 8.27
N VAL A 68 19.39 2.60 8.69
CA VAL A 68 18.90 1.21 8.72
C VAL A 68 17.87 1.04 9.82
N SER A 69 18.18 1.52 11.02
CA SER A 69 17.26 1.51 12.17
C SER A 69 16.01 2.36 11.91
N ALA A 70 16.17 3.54 11.31
CA ALA A 70 15.05 4.40 10.92
C ALA A 70 14.10 3.68 9.94
N GLY A 71 14.64 3.01 8.92
CA GLY A 71 13.86 2.20 7.98
C GLY A 71 13.13 1.03 8.64
N LEU A 72 13.79 0.31 9.57
CA LEU A 72 13.15 -0.77 10.34
C LEU A 72 12.00 -0.25 11.21
N HIS A 73 12.22 0.85 11.93
CA HIS A 73 11.18 1.49 12.73
C HIS A 73 10.01 1.97 11.88
N ALA A 74 10.29 2.54 10.70
CA ALA A 74 9.26 2.94 9.76
C ALA A 74 8.43 1.73 9.29
N ALA A 75 9.08 0.63 8.91
CA ALA A 75 8.42 -0.59 8.47
C ALA A 75 7.51 -1.20 9.56
N ILE A 76 7.97 -1.23 10.82
CA ILE A 76 7.19 -1.76 11.95
C ILE A 76 5.95 -0.89 12.20
N ILE A 77 6.10 0.44 12.26
CA ILE A 77 4.97 1.36 12.46
C ILE A 77 3.98 1.26 11.29
N ALA A 78 4.49 1.21 10.06
CA ALA A 78 3.71 1.09 8.84
C ALA A 78 2.90 -0.22 8.78
N ALA A 79 3.46 -1.33 9.29
CA ALA A 79 2.81 -2.62 9.38
C ALA A 79 1.66 -2.62 10.41
N GLY A 80 1.86 -1.98 11.57
CA GLY A 80 0.81 -1.85 12.59
C GLY A 80 -0.44 -1.12 12.08
N LYS A 81 -0.25 0.00 11.38
CA LYS A 81 -1.38 0.79 10.83
C LYS A 81 -2.13 0.08 9.71
N ALA A 82 -1.46 -0.77 8.92
CA ALA A 82 -2.11 -1.54 7.87
C ALA A 82 -3.11 -2.57 8.40
N ALA A 83 -2.94 -3.05 9.65
CA ALA A 83 -3.86 -3.96 10.31
C ALA A 83 -5.08 -3.26 10.93
N GLU A 84 -4.97 -1.97 11.26
CA GLU A 84 -6.06 -1.19 11.87
C GLU A 84 -7.11 -0.74 10.85
N GLY A 85 -6.71 -0.45 9.61
CA GLY A 85 -7.61 -0.03 8.52
C GLY A 85 -8.49 -1.12 7.92
N THR A 86 -8.46 -2.34 8.48
CA THR A 86 -9.31 -3.48 8.08
C THR A 86 -10.43 -3.79 9.08
N ALA A 87 -10.64 -2.94 10.09
CA ALA A 87 -11.74 -3.05 11.06
C ALA A 87 -13.01 -2.33 10.59
#